data_AF-A0A553SIL4-F1
#
_entry.id   AF-A0A553SIL4-F1
#
_cell.length_a   1.000
_cell.length_b   1.000
_cell.length_c   1.000
_cell.angle_alpha   90.00
_cell.angle_beta   90.00
_cell.angle_gamma   90.00
#
_symmetry.space_group_name_H-M   'P 1'
#
loop_
_entity.id
_entity.type
_entity.pdbx_description
1 polymer ?
#
loop_
_entity_poly.entity_id
_entity_poly.type
_entity_poly.pdbx_seq_one_letter_code
_entity_poly.pdbx_strand_id
1 'polypeptide(L)' 'MLFYDKPKKVFLHNDLLAYESEENDKQLIYHFKTGYVTALGEYSSNYDNEMDKAYIIYNGEDVISVHRSILRIVD' A
#
# COMPACT_ATOMS: atom_id res chain seq x y z
N MET A 1 2.61 -11.87 -9.03
CA MET A 1 2.52 -10.40 -9.01
C MET A 1 1.76 -10.00 -10.25
N LEU A 2 0.72 -9.19 -10.09
CA LEU A 2 -0.17 -8.76 -11.17
C LEU A 2 -0.30 -7.24 -11.10
N PHE A 3 0.11 -6.55 -12.17
CA PHE A 3 -0.19 -5.13 -12.34
C PHE A 3 -1.55 -4.97 -13.02
N TYR A 4 -2.29 -3.94 -12.66
CA TYR A 4 -3.55 -3.63 -13.30
C TYR A 4 -3.32 -2.81 -14.56
N ASP A 5 -4.08 -3.12 -15.62
CA ASP A 5 -4.08 -2.31 -16.85
C ASP A 5 -4.55 -0.87 -16.59
N LYS A 6 -5.45 -0.72 -15.61
CA LYS A 6 -5.93 0.57 -15.10
C LYS A 6 -5.75 0.59 -13.58
N PRO A 7 -5.10 1.62 -13.02
CA PRO A 7 -5.01 1.78 -11.59
C PRO A 7 -6.39 1.83 -10.93
N LYS A 8 -6.52 1.21 -9.76
CA LYS A 8 -7.78 1.17 -9.00
C LYS A 8 -7.73 2.14 -7.84
N LYS A 9 -8.87 2.74 -7.50
CA LYS A 9 -8.99 3.58 -6.31
C LYS A 9 -9.27 2.69 -5.10
N VAL A 10 -8.47 2.81 -4.05
CA VAL A 10 -8.65 2.06 -2.80
C VAL A 10 -8.60 3.01 -1.61
N PHE A 11 -9.23 2.65 -0.50
CA PHE A 11 -9.22 3.46 0.71
C PHE A 11 -8.26 2.85 1.74
N LEU A 12 -7.30 3.65 2.21
CA LEU A 12 -6.37 3.30 3.27
C LEU A 12 -6.99 3.68 4.62
N HIS A 13 -7.09 2.73 5.55
CA HIS A 13 -7.80 2.93 6.82
C HIS A 13 -7.03 3.70 7.90
N ASN A 14 -5.69 3.69 7.85
CA ASN A 14 -4.83 4.31 8.84
C ASN A 14 -3.66 5.02 8.16
N ASP A 15 -3.12 6.04 8.82
CA ASP A 15 -1.89 6.68 8.38
C ASP A 15 -0.74 5.66 8.42
N LEU A 16 0.11 5.66 7.40
CA LEU A 16 1.35 4.89 7.37
C LEU A 16 2.54 5.83 7.32
N LEU A 17 3.46 5.59 8.23
CA LEU A 17 4.71 6.31 8.35
C LEU A 17 5.82 5.28 8.43
N ALA A 18 6.87 5.45 7.63
CA ALA A 18 8.13 4.77 7.86
C ALA A 18 9.24 5.78 8.05
N TYR A 19 10.09 5.48 9.01
CA TYR A 19 11.27 6.24 9.32
C TYR A 19 12.49 5.37 9.04
N GLU A 20 13.57 6.01 8.64
CA GLU A 20 14.89 5.39 8.58
C GLU A 20 15.38 5.09 10.01
N SER A 21 16.44 4.29 10.11
CA SER A 21 16.94 3.77 11.39
C SER A 21 17.20 4.86 12.43
N GLU A 22 17.29 4.45 13.71
CA GLU A 22 17.63 5.37 14.79
C GLU A 22 19.01 6.04 14.60
N GLU A 23 19.88 5.45 13.77
CA GLU A 23 21.22 5.97 13.46
C GLU A 23 21.20 7.16 12.48
N ASN A 24 20.13 7.36 11.70
CA ASN A 24 19.98 8.51 10.80
C ASN A 24 18.88 9.47 11.26
N ASP A 25 18.84 9.77 12.57
CA ASP A 25 17.91 10.71 13.19
C ASP A 25 16.41 10.47 12.89
N LYS A 26 16.03 9.22 12.57
CA LYS A 26 14.64 8.85 12.23
C LYS A 26 14.08 9.70 11.09
N GLN A 27 14.87 9.92 10.03
CA GLN A 27 14.39 10.62 8.84
C GLN A 27 13.16 9.91 8.25
N LEU A 28 12.11 10.67 7.92
CA LEU A 28 10.88 10.14 7.36
C LEU A 28 11.12 9.67 5.91
N ILE A 29 10.81 8.40 5.63
CA ILE A 29 10.98 7.77 4.32
C ILE A 29 9.71 7.93 3.47
N TYR A 30 8.54 7.66 4.05
CA TYR A 30 7.26 7.85 3.37
C TYR A 30 6.15 8.18 4.36
N HIS A 31 5.15 8.90 3.86
CA HIS A 31 3.95 9.26 4.61
C HIS A 31 2.69 9.12 3.76
N PHE A 32 1.87 8.13 4.10
CA PHE A 32 0.55 7.96 3.52
C PHE A 32 -0.49 8.35 4.54
N LYS A 33 -1.29 9.36 4.22
CA LYS A 33 -2.46 9.71 5.05
C LYS A 33 -3.62 8.77 4.75
N THR A 34 -4.43 8.52 5.77
CA THR A 34 -5.73 7.87 5.69
C THR A 34 -6.56 8.57 4.61
N GLY A 35 -7.18 7.78 3.74
CA GLY A 35 -7.93 8.31 2.61
C GLY A 35 -7.80 7.47 1.35
N TYR A 36 -8.17 8.07 0.23
CA TYR A 36 -8.09 7.39 -1.06
C TYR A 36 -6.68 7.44 -1.62
N VAL A 37 -6.17 6.26 -1.99
CA VAL A 37 -4.91 6.06 -2.69
C VAL A 37 -5.14 5.24 -3.95
N THR A 38 -4.12 5.14 -4.78
CA THR A 38 -4.17 4.40 -6.04
C THR A 38 -3.50 3.05 -5.87
N ALA A 39 -4.22 1.95 -6.12
CA ALA A 39 -3.63 0.62 -6.23
C ALA A 39 -3.19 0.34 -7.67
N LEU A 40 -1.91 0.03 -7.85
CA LEU A 40 -1.27 -0.24 -9.14
C LEU A 40 -1.25 -1.74 -9.48
N GLY A 41 -1.35 -2.60 -8.48
CA GLY A 41 -1.33 -4.04 -8.64
C GLY A 41 -1.46 -4.77 -7.32
N GLU A 42 -1.44 -6.10 -7.40
CA GLU A 42 -1.46 -7.00 -6.25
C GLU A 42 -0.48 -8.17 -6.39
N TYR A 43 -0.07 -8.71 -5.25
CA TYR A 43 0.75 -9.89 -5.16
C TYR A 43 0.15 -10.82 -4.10
N SER A 44 0.05 -12.11 -4.41
CA SER A 44 -0.26 -13.14 -3.43
C SER A 44 0.76 -14.25 -3.55
N SER A 45 1.23 -14.76 -2.40
CA SER A 45 2.01 -15.99 -2.33
C SER A 45 1.15 -17.23 -2.59
N ASN A 46 -0.16 -17.14 -2.32
CA ASN A 46 -1.12 -18.21 -2.50
C ASN A 46 -2.45 -17.66 -3.04
N TYR A 47 -2.78 -18.00 -4.29
CA TYR A 47 -3.94 -17.43 -4.99
C TYR A 47 -5.29 -17.75 -4.31
N ASP A 48 -5.36 -18.83 -3.54
CA ASP A 48 -6.57 -19.25 -2.82
C ASP A 48 -6.79 -18.53 -1.48
N ASN A 49 -5.79 -17.80 -0.96
CA ASN A 49 -5.90 -17.08 0.30
C ASN A 49 -5.96 -15.56 0.07
N GLU A 50 -7.18 -15.02 0.01
CA GLU A 50 -7.43 -13.57 -0.02
C GLU A 50 -6.77 -12.83 1.15
N MET A 51 -6.53 -13.51 2.28
CA MET A 51 -5.92 -12.88 3.46
C MET A 51 -4.43 -12.60 3.27
N ASP A 52 -3.70 -13.32 2.41
CA ASP A 52 -2.25 -13.15 2.19
C ASP A 52 -1.92 -12.22 1.01
N LYS A 53 -2.91 -11.44 0.55
CA LYS A 53 -2.72 -10.49 -0.55
C LYS A 53 -2.01 -9.23 -0.07
N ALA A 54 -1.00 -8.81 -0.82
CA ALA A 54 -0.39 -7.50 -0.74
C ALA A 54 -0.77 -6.66 -1.96
N TYR A 55 -0.90 -5.35 -1.78
CA TYR A 55 -1.23 -4.38 -2.81
C TYR A 55 -0.11 -3.37 -2.95
N ILE A 56 0.18 -2.99 -4.19
CA ILE A 56 1.12 -1.93 -4.51
C ILE A 56 0.30 -0.64 -4.58
N ILE A 57 0.54 0.30 -3.67
CA ILE A 57 -0.20 1.56 -3.57
C ILE A 57 0.68 2.77 -3.84
N TYR A 58 0.04 3.84 -4.33
CA TYR A 58 0.65 5.12 -4.70
C TYR A 58 -0.20 6.29 -4.18
N ASN A 59 0.43 7.26 -3.52
CA ASN A 59 -0.24 8.45 -2.94
C ASN A 59 -0.07 9.73 -3.79
N GLY A 60 0.66 9.70 -4.90
CA GLY A 60 1.05 10.90 -5.66
C GLY A 60 2.56 11.17 -5.63
N GLU A 61 3.27 10.63 -4.65
CA GLU A 61 4.70 10.86 -4.42
C GLU A 61 5.45 9.54 -4.27
N ASP A 62 4.96 8.67 -3.38
CA ASP A 62 5.61 7.42 -2.97
C ASP A 62 4.86 6.18 -3.47
N VAL A 63 5.58 5.09 -3.70
CA VAL A 63 5.04 3.77 -4.04
C VAL A 63 5.49 2.74 -2.99
N ILE A 64 4.54 2.07 -2.36
CA ILE A 64 4.82 1.03 -1.34
C ILE A 64 3.97 -0.22 -1.56
N SER A 65 4.40 -1.34 -0.99
CA SER A 65 3.60 -2.57 -0.88
C SER A 65 2.98 -2.65 0.51
N VAL A 66 1.68 -2.92 0.59
CA VAL A 66 0.94 -3.05 1.86
C VAL A 66 0.06 -4.27 1.88
N HIS A 67 -0.18 -4.81 3.08
CA HIS A 67 -1.09 -5.92 3.27
C HIS A 67 -2.55 -5.52 2.99
N ARG A 68 -3.37 -6.43 2.46
CA ARG A 68 -4.80 -6.18 2.17
C ARG A 68 -5.57 -5.66 3.38
N SER A 69 -5.23 -6.13 4.59
CA SER A 69 -5.96 -5.84 5.83
C SER A 69 -6.09 -4.35 6.18
N ILE A 70 -5.20 -3.50 5.66
CA ILE A 70 -5.24 -2.06 5.91
C ILE A 70 -5.94 -1.26 4.80
N LEU A 71 -6.39 -1.95 3.74
CA LEU A 71 -7.07 -1.37 2.60
C LEU A 71 -8.53 -1.81 2.55
N ARG A 72 -9.40 -0.90 2.10
CA ARG A 72 -10.73 -1.21 1.60
C ARG A 72 -10.75 -1.00 0.11
N ILE A 73 -11.00 -2.08 -0.62
CA ILE A 73 -11.29 -2.01 -2.05
C ILE A 73 -12.68 -1.39 -2.22
N VAL A 74 -12.75 -0.40 -3.09
CA VAL A 74 -13.97 0.28 -3.48
C VAL A 74 -14.22 -0.18 -4.92
N ASP A 75 -15.28 -0.94 -5.15
CA ASP A 75 -15.70 -1.34 -6.49
C ASP A 75 -16.04 -0.14 -7.38
#